data_AF-A0A925QKQ2-F1
#
_entry.id   AF-A0A925QKQ2-F1
#
_cell.length_a   1.000
_cell.length_b   1.000
_cell.length_c   1.000
_cell.angle_alpha   90.00
_cell.angle_beta   90.00
_cell.angle_gamma   90.00
#
_symmetry.space_group_name_H-M   'P 1'
#
loop_
_entity.id
_entity.type
_entity.pdbx_description
1 polymer ?
#
loop_
_entity_poly.entity_id
_entity_poly.type
_entity_poly.pdbx_seq_one_letter_code
_entity_poly.pdbx_strand_id
1 'polypeptide(L)' 'APATGTLQLAISPWGRVEVGGVTAGTTPPLTRLTLPEGTHTVVVHNADFPPYSAEVQVQADKPVTLRHRFAP' A
#
# COMPACT_ATOMS: atom_id res chain seq x y z
N ALA A 1 -11.50 18.96 -7.40
CA ALA A 1 -11.19 17.77 -6.57
C ALA A 1 -9.71 17.46 -6.75
N PRO A 2 -8.99 16.96 -5.72
CA PRO A 2 -7.63 16.47 -5.93
C PRO A 2 -7.67 15.37 -6.99
N ALA A 3 -6.70 15.37 -7.89
CA ALA A 3 -6.53 14.26 -8.81
C ALA A 3 -6.23 12.99 -7.99
N THR A 4 -6.72 11.83 -8.42
CA THR A 4 -6.51 10.56 -7.71
C THR A 4 -5.73 9.61 -8.59
N GLY A 5 -4.85 8.84 -7.98
CA GLY A 5 -4.11 7.78 -8.64
C GLY A 5 -4.42 6.42 -8.04
N THR A 6 -3.88 5.38 -8.69
CA THR A 6 -4.09 3.99 -8.29
C THR A 6 -2.82 3.43 -7.67
N LEU A 7 -2.91 2.90 -6.46
CA LEU A 7 -1.86 2.10 -5.82
C LEU A 7 -2.23 0.61 -5.93
N GLN A 8 -1.40 -0.19 -6.58
CA GLN A 8 -1.51 -1.64 -6.61
C GLN A 8 -0.65 -2.26 -5.49
N LEU A 9 -1.22 -3.24 -4.80
CA LEU A 9 -0.61 -3.94 -3.68
C LEU A 9 -0.34 -5.38 -4.09
N ALA A 10 0.93 -5.73 -4.19
CA ALA A 10 1.39 -7.10 -4.46
C ALA A 10 2.22 -7.57 -3.26
N ILE A 11 1.51 -7.90 -2.19
CA ILE A 11 2.08 -8.33 -0.92
C ILE A 11 1.87 -9.84 -0.75
N SER A 12 2.88 -10.55 -0.26
CA SER A 12 2.79 -11.98 0.02
C SER A 12 3.48 -12.32 1.35
N PRO A 13 2.97 -13.29 2.14
CA PRO A 13 1.74 -14.06 1.88
C PRO A 13 0.47 -13.24 2.15
N TRP A 14 0.54 -12.30 3.10
CA TRP A 14 -0.54 -11.35 3.43
C TRP A 14 0.04 -10.18 4.24
N GLY A 15 -0.73 -9.10 4.36
CA GLY A 15 -0.42 -7.99 5.27
C GLY A 15 -1.62 -7.07 5.52
N ARG A 16 -1.68 -6.45 6.69
CA ARG A 16 -2.60 -5.35 6.99
C ARG A 16 -1.96 -4.04 6.53
N VAL A 17 -2.65 -3.32 5.67
CA VAL A 17 -2.17 -2.09 5.03
C VAL A 17 -2.76 -0.88 5.74
N GLU A 18 -1.89 0.05 6.10
CA GLU A 18 -2.21 1.38 6.60
C GLU A 18 -1.64 2.42 5.64
N VAL A 19 -2.38 3.49 5.37
CA VAL A 19 -1.97 4.58 4.50
C VAL A 19 -2.15 5.89 5.24
N GLY A 20 -1.07 6.64 5.44
CA GLY A 20 -1.10 7.91 6.20
C GLY A 20 -1.61 7.74 7.63
N GLY A 21 -1.39 6.56 8.25
CA GLY A 21 -1.90 6.23 9.59
C GLY A 21 -3.35 5.76 9.66
N VAL A 22 -4.03 5.59 8.51
CA VAL A 22 -5.40 5.07 8.45
C VAL A 22 -5.40 3.64 7.89
N THR A 23 -6.05 2.70 8.57
CA THR A 23 -6.19 1.31 8.10
C THR A 23 -6.98 1.26 6.79
N ALA A 24 -6.34 0.77 5.73
CA ALA A 24 -6.94 0.60 4.41
C ALA A 24 -7.56 -0.79 4.21
N GLY A 25 -7.01 -1.82 4.86
CA GLY A 25 -7.53 -3.19 4.83
C GLY A 25 -6.43 -4.25 4.81
N THR A 26 -6.77 -5.49 4.47
CA THR A 26 -5.83 -6.60 4.40
C THR A 26 -5.62 -7.05 2.96
N THR A 27 -4.37 -7.17 2.52
CA THR A 27 -3.97 -7.75 1.24
C THR A 27 -3.53 -9.20 1.47
N PRO A 28 -3.87 -10.19 0.60
CA PRO A 28 -4.23 -10.05 -0.81
C PRO A 28 -5.67 -9.71 -1.24
N PRO A 29 -6.78 -9.85 -0.48
CA PRO A 29 -8.09 -9.50 -1.05
C PRO A 29 -8.14 -8.02 -1.44
N LEU A 30 -7.41 -7.16 -0.70
CA LEU A 30 -7.09 -5.80 -1.12
C LEU A 30 -5.85 -5.79 -2.03
N THR A 31 -6.04 -5.67 -3.34
CA THR A 31 -4.94 -5.55 -4.32
C THR A 31 -4.79 -4.15 -4.91
N ARG A 32 -5.73 -3.25 -4.62
CA ARG A 32 -5.77 -1.90 -5.19
C ARG A 32 -6.37 -0.90 -4.23
N LEU A 33 -5.79 0.29 -4.17
CA LEU A 33 -6.30 1.46 -3.46
C LEU A 33 -6.34 2.66 -4.40
N THR A 34 -7.38 3.48 -4.26
CA THR A 34 -7.45 4.80 -4.90
C THR A 34 -7.06 5.82 -3.86
N LEU A 35 -6.00 6.57 -4.12
CA LEU A 35 -5.45 7.57 -3.21
C LEU A 35 -5.37 8.93 -3.92
N PRO A 36 -5.47 10.05 -3.19
CA PRO A 36 -5.14 11.35 -3.74
C PRO A 36 -3.74 11.36 -4.34
N GLU A 37 -3.52 12.16 -5.38
CA GLU A 37 -2.17 12.45 -5.87
C GLU A 37 -1.32 13.03 -4.73
N GLY A 38 -0.06 12.58 -4.65
CA GLY A 38 0.88 13.01 -3.64
C GLY A 38 1.66 11.86 -3.02
N THR A 39 2.49 12.19 -2.03
CA THR A 39 3.27 11.21 -1.27
C THR A 39 2.42 10.63 -0.15
N HIS A 40 2.33 9.30 -0.11
CA HIS A 40 1.66 8.56 0.95
C HIS A 40 2.62 7.60 1.62
N THR A 41 2.65 7.59 2.94
CA THR A 41 3.36 6.55 3.70
C THR A 41 2.43 5.34 3.84
N VAL A 42 2.89 4.20 3.34
CA VAL A 42 2.19 2.92 3.42
C VAL A 42 2.93 2.02 4.38
N VAL A 43 2.22 1.56 5.41
CA VAL A 43 2.75 0.60 6.37
C VAL A 43 2.02 -0.71 6.22
N VAL A 44 2.76 -1.80 6.11
CA VAL A 44 2.25 -3.15 5.95
C VAL A 44 2.68 -3.97 7.15
N HIS A 45 1.69 -4.41 7.93
CA HIS A 45 1.89 -5.24 9.11
C HIS A 45 1.63 -6.70 8.79
N ASN A 46 2.52 -7.58 9.24
CA ASN A 46 2.33 -9.02 9.24
C ASN A 46 2.50 -9.53 10.70
N ALA A 47 1.86 -10.64 11.05
CA ALA A 47 1.96 -11.18 12.42
C ALA A 47 3.35 -11.75 12.72
N ASP A 48 4.01 -12.34 11.72
CA ASP A 48 5.23 -13.11 11.88
C ASP A 48 6.49 -12.31 11.53
N PHE A 49 6.33 -11.09 10.99
CA PHE A 49 7.43 -10.27 10.48
C PHE A 49 7.33 -8.82 10.95
N PRO A 50 8.46 -8.09 11.02
CA PRO A 50 8.46 -6.66 11.29
C PRO A 50 7.59 -5.88 10.28
N PRO A 51 6.95 -4.79 10.70
CA PRO A 51 6.17 -3.96 9.79
C PRO A 51 7.07 -3.37 8.71
N TYR A 52 6.58 -3.41 7.47
CA TYR A 52 7.23 -2.82 6.32
C TYR A 52 6.65 -1.44 6.04
N SER A 53 7.48 -0.39 6.08
CA SER A 53 7.06 0.98 5.75
C SER A 53 7.69 1.43 4.44
N ALA A 54 6.89 2.03 3.57
CA ALA A 54 7.32 2.56 2.29
C ALA A 54 6.60 3.88 1.97
N GLU A 55 7.34 4.85 1.47
CA GLU A 55 6.74 6.04 0.86
C GLU A 55 6.46 5.77 -0.61
N VAL A 56 5.23 6.06 -1.03
CA VAL A 56 4.78 5.88 -2.41
C VAL A 56 4.22 7.19 -2.92
N GLN A 57 4.77 7.64 -4.05
CA GLN A 57 4.31 8.85 -4.72
C GLN A 57 3.24 8.47 -5.74
N VAL A 58 1.98 8.73 -5.39
CA VAL A 58 0.82 8.46 -6.24
C VAL A 58 0.67 9.60 -7.25
N GLN A 59 0.58 9.25 -8.54
CA GLN A 59 0.33 10.18 -9.64
C GLN A 59 -0.97 9.80 -10.34
N ALA A 60 -1.74 10.79 -10.82
CA ALA A 60 -3.04 10.55 -11.44
C ALA A 60 -2.94 9.75 -12.76
N ASP A 61 -1.84 9.93 -13.49
CA ASP A 61 -1.69 9.34 -14.83
C ASP A 61 -1.14 7.90 -14.81
N LYS A 62 -0.55 7.44 -13.70
CA LYS A 62 0.14 6.15 -13.65
C LYS A 62 -0.15 5.37 -12.37
N PRO A 63 -0.60 4.10 -12.49
CA PRO A 63 -0.71 3.23 -11.33
C PRO A 63 0.68 2.93 -10.78
N VAL A 64 0.84 3.06 -9.47
CA VAL A 64 2.06 2.72 -8.75
C VAL A 64 1.89 1.35 -8.12
N THR A 65 2.93 0.51 -8.16
CA THR A 65 2.85 -0.84 -7.57
C THR A 65 3.78 -0.93 -6.36
N LEU A 66 3.21 -1.20 -5.19
CA LEU A 66 3.96 -1.57 -4.00
C LEU A 66 4.07 -3.09 -3.94
N ARG A 67 5.29 -3.60 -4.12
CA ARG A 67 5.60 -5.03 -4.05
C ARG A 67 6.38 -5.31 -2.78
N HIS A 68 5.92 -6.27 -1.99
CA HIS A 68 6.66 -6.73 -0.83
C HIS A 68 6.40 -8.23 -0.61
N ARG A 69 7.43 -8.94 -0.17
CA ARG A 69 7.32 -10.34 0.18
C ARG A 69 7.92 -10.54 1.56
N PHE A 70 7.07 -10.92 2.51
CA PHE A 70 7.51 -11.40 3.80
C PHE A 70 8.05 -12.83 3.63
N ALA A 71 9.30 -13.02 4.02
CA ALA A 71 10.00 -14.29 3.99
C ALA A 71 11.02 -14.32 5.15
N PRO A 72 11.28 -15.49 5.77
CA PRO A 72 12.34 -15.66 6.76
C PRO A 72 13.74 -15.36 6.23
#